data_AF-A0A537W9K0-F1
#
_entry.id   AF-A0A537W9K0-F1
#
_cell.length_a   1.000
_cell.length_b   1.000
_cell.length_c   1.000
_cell.angle_alpha   90.00
_cell.angle_beta   90.00
_cell.angle_gamma   90.00
#
_symmetry.space_group_name_H-M   'P 1'
#
loop_
_entity.id
_entity.type
_entity.pdbx_description
1 polymer ?
#
loop_
_entity_poly.entity_id
_entity_poly.type
_entity_poly.pdbx_seq_one_letter_code
_entity_poly.pdbx_strand_id
1 'polypeptide(L)' 'MRSIDRWAIEERGVPGLDLMERAGTGVARAVERLAGASPATVVCGKGNNGGDGGGTWSWSAWRRLRASPVMRA' A
#
# COMPACT_ATOMS: atom_id res chain seq x y z
N MET A 1 14.55 3.76 6.08
CA MET A 1 13.64 3.39 4.97
C MET A 1 13.85 4.24 3.73
N ARG A 2 13.70 5.57 3.79
CA ARG A 2 13.87 6.45 2.60
C ARG A 2 15.18 6.27 1.82
N SER A 3 16.30 6.01 2.49
CA SER A 3 17.59 5.75 1.83
C SER A 3 17.60 4.44 1.05
N ILE A 4 16.89 3.42 1.54
CA ILE A 4 16.79 2.10 0.89
C ILE A 4 15.85 2.19 -0.32
N ASP A 5 14.70 2.86 -0.16
CA ASP A 5 13.78 3.09 -1.28
C ASP A 5 14.47 3.90 -2.38
N ARG A 6 15.22 4.93 -2.00
CA ARG A 6 16.05 5.72 -2.93
C ARG A 6 17.04 4.85 -3.66
N TRP A 7 17.82 4.04 -2.96
CA TRP A 7 18.79 3.14 -3.58
C TRP A 7 18.11 2.14 -4.54
N ALA A 8 16.96 1.57 -4.16
CA ALA A 8 16.23 0.66 -5.02
C ALA A 8 15.74 1.35 -6.31
N ILE A 9 15.31 2.60 -6.21
CA ILE A 9 14.81 3.39 -7.35
C ILE A 9 15.97 3.89 -8.23
N GLU A 10 16.90 4.62 -7.64
CA GLU A 10 17.96 5.35 -8.35
C GLU A 10 19.10 4.43 -8.79
N GLU A 11 19.51 3.47 -7.95
CA GLU A 11 20.69 2.62 -8.21
C GLU A 11 20.31 1.25 -8.79
N ARG A 12 19.12 0.74 -8.48
CA ARG A 12 18.64 -0.58 -8.96
C ARG A 12 17.57 -0.48 -10.04
N GLY A 13 17.12 0.72 -10.37
CA GLY A 13 16.11 0.95 -11.41
C GLY A 13 14.74 0.36 -11.09
N VAL A 14 14.44 0.05 -9.82
CA VAL A 14 13.14 -0.50 -9.42
C VAL A 14 12.12 0.64 -9.40
N PRO A 15 11.04 0.57 -10.18
CA PRO A 15 10.02 1.61 -10.16
C PRO A 15 9.43 1.82 -8.76
N GLY A 16 9.24 3.08 -8.34
CA GLY A 16 8.65 3.38 -7.04
C GLY A 16 7.24 2.77 -6.88
N LEU A 17 6.49 2.67 -7.97
CA LEU A 17 5.18 2.01 -8.01
C LEU A 17 5.28 0.51 -7.65
N ASP A 18 6.32 -0.18 -8.12
CA ASP A 18 6.53 -1.61 -7.80
C ASP A 18 6.86 -1.80 -6.32
N LEU A 19 7.62 -0.87 -5.72
CA LEU A 19 7.88 -0.88 -4.28
C LEU A 19 6.58 -0.70 -3.49
N MET A 20 5.72 0.23 -3.92
CA MET A 20 4.39 0.46 -3.32
C MET A 20 3.47 -0.76 -3.46
N GLU A 21 3.44 -1.40 -4.64
CA GLU A 21 2.63 -2.60 -4.91
C GLU A 21 3.04 -3.76 -4.00
N ARG A 22 4.35 -3.98 -3.85
CA ARG A 22 4.91 -5.02 -2.97
C ARG A 22 4.61 -4.73 -1.51
N ALA A 23 4.74 -3.47 -1.07
CA ALA A 23 4.40 -3.07 0.29
C ALA A 23 2.90 -3.30 0.59
N GLY A 24 2.01 -2.86 -0.30
CA GLY A 24 0.57 -3.06 -0.18
C GLY A 24 0.18 -4.54 -0.14
N THR A 25 0.79 -5.36 -1.00
CA THR A 25 0.58 -6.82 -0.98
C THR A 25 1.04 -7.47 0.32
N GLY A 26 2.18 -7.04 0.86
CA GLY A 26 2.71 -7.52 2.13
C GLY A 26 1.76 -7.22 3.30
N VAL A 27 1.23 -6.00 3.36
CA VAL A 27 0.23 -5.59 4.36
C VAL A 27 -1.06 -6.39 4.18
N ALA A 28 -1.57 -6.53 2.95
CA ALA A 28 -2.80 -7.26 2.70
C ALA A 28 -2.71 -8.73 3.18
N ARG A 29 -1.60 -9.41 2.89
CA ARG A 29 -1.32 -10.76 3.37
C ARG A 29 -1.23 -10.84 4.90
N ALA A 30 -0.67 -9.82 5.55
CA ALA A 30 -0.61 -9.77 7.00
C ALA A 30 -2.01 -9.63 7.61
N VAL A 31 -2.85 -8.77 7.04
CA VAL A 31 -4.25 -8.62 7.45
C VAL A 31 -5.04 -9.91 7.23
N GLU A 32 -4.89 -10.57 6.08
CA GLU A 32 -5.53 -11.87 5.81
C GLU A 32 -5.16 -12.92 6.89
N ARG A 33 -3.88 -12.96 7.31
CA ARG A 33 -3.43 -13.89 8.37
C ARG A 33 -3.95 -13.54 9.76
N LEU A 34 -4.08 -12.25 10.07
CA LEU A 34 -4.44 -11.77 11.41
C LEU A 34 -5.95 -11.69 11.64
N ALA A 35 -6.71 -11.28 10.62
CA ALA A 35 -8.14 -10.99 10.71
C ALA A 35 -9.02 -11.95 9.89
N GLY A 36 -8.42 -12.81 9.06
CA GLY A 36 -9.14 -13.74 8.21
C GLY A 36 -10.03 -13.04 7.19
N ALA A 37 -11.29 -13.44 7.12
CA ALA A 37 -12.30 -12.85 6.23
C ALA A 37 -13.06 -11.66 6.83
N SER A 38 -12.65 -11.19 8.00
CA SER A 38 -13.29 -10.03 8.66
C SER A 38 -13.16 -8.78 7.79
N PRO A 39 -14.21 -7.93 7.71
CA PRO A 39 -14.12 -6.65 7.01
C PRO A 39 -12.97 -5.80 7.55
N ALA A 40 -12.23 -5.17 6.64
CA ALA A 40 -11.15 -4.24 6.98
C ALA A 40 -11.48 -2.82 6.48
N THR A 41 -11.01 -1.81 7.19
CA THR A 41 -11.09 -0.40 6.76
C THR A 41 -9.68 0.12 6.51
N VAL A 42 -9.44 0.67 5.32
CA VAL A 42 -8.16 1.31 5.00
C VAL A 42 -8.31 2.80 5.27
N VAL A 43 -7.51 3.32 6.19
CA VAL A 43 -7.47 4.75 6.51
C VAL A 43 -6.23 5.35 5.88
N CYS A 44 -6.45 6.33 5.00
CA CYS A 44 -5.42 7.01 4.23
C CYS A 44 -5.34 8.46 4.72
N GLY A 45 -4.13 8.97 5.00
CA GLY A 45 -3.88 10.40 5.23
C GLY A 45 -2.83 10.93 4.28
N LYS A 46 -2.72 12.26 4.10
CA LYS A 46 -2.06 12.94 2.95
C LYS A 46 -0.60 12.64 2.57
N GLY A 47 0.08 11.77 3.30
CA GLY A 47 1.48 11.43 3.06
C GLY A 47 1.65 10.27 2.09
N ASN A 48 2.90 9.85 1.90
CA ASN A 48 3.25 8.71 1.06
C ASN A 48 2.72 7.36 1.60
N ASN A 49 2.15 7.38 2.82
CA ASN A 49 1.53 6.23 3.48
C ASN A 49 -0.01 6.24 3.38
N GLY A 50 -0.61 7.26 2.76
CA GLY A 50 -2.02 7.32 2.43
C GLY A 50 -2.16 8.10 1.14
N GLY A 51 -2.30 7.39 0.03
CA GLY A 51 -2.25 7.94 -1.33
C GLY A 51 -3.22 9.08 -1.64
N ASP A 52 -2.91 10.29 -1.17
CA ASP A 52 -3.46 11.57 -1.65
C ASP A 52 -2.63 12.14 -2.80
N GLY A 53 -1.55 11.46 -3.18
CA GLY A 53 -0.73 11.82 -4.33
C GLY A 53 -1.25 11.27 -5.65
N GLY A 54 -2.56 11.26 -5.94
CA GLY A 54 -3.15 10.98 -7.26
C GLY A 54 -2.74 9.69 -8.01
N GLY A 55 -1.89 8.87 -7.41
CA GLY A 55 -1.25 7.71 -8.01
C GLY A 55 -1.80 6.47 -7.35
N THR A 56 -2.73 5.84 -8.05
CA THR A 56 -3.13 4.43 -8.00
C THR A 56 -2.57 3.67 -6.81
N TRP A 57 -3.42 3.49 -5.79
CA TRP A 57 -3.26 2.39 -4.85
C TRP A 57 -3.11 1.07 -5.62
N SER A 58 -2.45 0.08 -5.01
CA SER A 58 -2.68 -1.34 -5.33
C SER A 58 -4.14 -1.70 -4.99
N TRP A 59 -5.09 -1.25 -5.82
CA TRP A 59 -6.49 -1.63 -5.71
C TRP A 59 -6.62 -3.16 -5.74
N SER A 60 -5.75 -3.79 -6.53
CA SER A 60 -5.54 -5.22 -6.66
C SER A 60 -5.37 -5.94 -5.31
N ALA A 61 -4.55 -5.41 -4.41
CA ALA A 61 -4.29 -6.02 -3.11
C ALA A 61 -5.48 -5.88 -2.15
N TRP A 62 -6.13 -4.72 -2.13
CA TRP A 62 -7.22 -4.42 -1.20
C TRP A 62 -8.57 -5.03 -1.59
N ARG A 63 -8.78 -5.34 -2.88
CA ARG A 63 -9.97 -6.09 -3.35
C ARG A 63 -10.16 -7.44 -2.65
N ARG A 64 -9.06 -8.11 -2.24
CA ARG A 64 -9.14 -9.40 -1.54
C ARG A 64 -9.70 -9.28 -0.13
N LEU A 65 -9.49 -8.13 0.52
CA LEU A 65 -9.86 -7.89 1.92
C LEU A 65 -11.27 -7.35 2.11
N ARG A 66 -12.07 -7.22 1.03
CA ARG A 66 -13.37 -6.51 1.04
C ARG A 66 -13.26 -5.14 1.73
N ALA A 67 -12.10 -4.49 1.56
CA ALA A 67 -11.79 -3.30 2.32
C ALA A 67 -12.40 -2.06 1.66
N SER A 68 -13.06 -1.24 2.46
CA SER A 68 -13.58 0.06 2.01
C SER A 68 -12.53 1.14 2.29
N PRO A 69 -12.12 1.94 1.28
CA PRO A 69 -11.24 3.06 1.50
C PRO A 69 -11.99 4.18 2.24
N VAL A 70 -11.38 4.73 3.27
CA VAL A 70 -11.84 5.95 3.94
C VAL A 70 -10.70 6.96 3.90
N MET A 71 -10.90 8.03 3.13
CA MET A 71 -9.98 9.17 3.08
C MET A 71 -10.33 10.12 4.21
N ARG A 72 -9.36 10.46 5.06
CA ARG A 72 -9.50 11.55 6.04
C ARG A 72 -8.62 12.72 5.56
N ALA A 73 -9.29 13.83 5.23
CA ALA A 73 -8.67 15.11 4.92
C ALA A 73 -7.92 15.69 6.14
#